data_AF-A0A0F9DK21-F1
#
_entry.id   AF-A0A0F9DK21-F1
#
_cell.length_a   1.000
_cell.length_b   1.000
_cell.length_c   1.000
_cell.angle_alpha   90.00
_cell.angle_beta   90.00
_cell.angle_gamma   90.00
#
_symmetry.space_group_name_H-M   'P 1'
#
loop_
_entity.id
_entity.type
_entity.pdbx_description
1 polymer ?
#
loop_
_entity_poly.entity_id
_entity_poly.type
_entity_poly.pdbx_seq_one_letter_code
_entity_poly.pdbx_strand_id
1 'polypeptide(L)'
;MDDYGLDLDEIARVIDSAEVLVIRFAILDRRLLVDTRTSETEGPLIAVVPKANSVEERFKHLKKMRPRLPLPDKIMSFMWPRQMETFRASGLWDKIEGRMVSLGGEQMLGVCKG
;
A
#
# COMPACT_ATOMS: atom_id res chain seq x y z
N MET A 1 10.47 19.74 2.14
CA MET A 1 10.97 18.53 2.81
C MET A 1 10.35 18.56 4.20
N ASP A 2 9.40 17.66 4.46
CA ASP A 2 8.59 17.69 5.67
C ASP A 2 9.37 17.21 6.89
N ASP A 3 8.81 17.39 8.09
CA ASP A 3 9.38 17.00 9.39
C ASP A 3 9.77 15.50 9.47
N TYR A 4 9.26 14.70 8.54
CA TYR A 4 9.50 13.26 8.43
C TYR A 4 10.70 12.90 7.55
N GLY A 5 11.34 13.88 6.90
CA GLY A 5 12.46 13.65 5.97
C GLY A 5 12.03 13.12 4.60
N LEU A 6 10.77 13.31 4.25
CA LEU A 6 10.14 12.92 2.98
C LEU A 6 9.34 14.11 2.43
N ASP A 7 8.96 14.04 1.16
CA ASP A 7 7.96 14.93 0.57
C ASP A 7 6.59 14.23 0.66
N LEU A 8 5.76 14.66 1.60
CA LEU A 8 4.45 14.08 1.88
C LEU A 8 3.49 14.31 0.72
N ASP A 9 3.60 15.44 0.00
CA ASP A 9 2.75 15.73 -1.15
C ASP A 9 3.06 14.77 -2.30
N GLU A 10 4.35 14.47 -2.53
CA GLU A 10 4.75 13.46 -3.52
C GLU A 10 4.26 12.07 -3.13
N ILE A 11 4.41 11.68 -1.86
CA ILE A 11 3.91 10.39 -1.38
C ILE A 11 2.39 10.31 -1.49
N ALA A 12 1.69 11.39 -1.16
CA ALA A 12 0.25 11.49 -1.33
C ALA A 12 -0.15 11.28 -2.79
N ARG A 13 0.54 11.89 -3.76
CA ARG A 13 0.31 11.67 -5.20
C ARG A 13 0.57 10.24 -5.63
N VAL A 14 1.59 9.59 -5.07
CA VAL A 14 1.85 8.15 -5.30
C VAL A 14 0.72 7.31 -4.73
N ILE A 15 0.23 7.62 -3.53
CA ILE A 15 -0.92 6.94 -2.91
C ILE A 15 -2.19 7.11 -3.74
N ASP A 16 -2.37 8.17 -4.53
CA ASP A 16 -3.56 8.33 -5.40
C ASP A 16 -3.47 7.60 -6.72
N SER A 17 -2.27 7.48 -7.27
CA SER A 17 -2.09 7.05 -8.67
C SER A 17 -1.54 5.64 -8.81
N ALA A 18 -0.78 5.15 -7.83
CA ALA A 18 -0.15 3.83 -7.94
C ALA A 18 -1.20 2.72 -7.92
N GLU A 19 -1.14 1.81 -8.89
CA GLU A 19 -1.96 0.60 -8.86
C GLU A 19 -1.57 -0.30 -7.67
N VAL A 20 -0.27 -0.49 -7.47
CA VAL A 20 0.28 -1.30 -6.38
C VAL A 20 1.40 -0.54 -5.68
N LEU A 21 1.30 -0.43 -4.35
CA LEU A 21 2.20 0.28 -3.47
C LEU A 21 2.66 -0.63 -2.33
N VAL A 22 3.96 -0.62 -2.04
CA VAL A 22 4.57 -1.31 -0.90
C VAL A 22 5.23 -0.29 0.01
N ILE A 23 4.70 -0.16 1.22
CA ILE A 23 5.23 0.72 2.25
C ILE A 23 6.20 -0.08 3.12
N ARG A 24 7.44 0.38 3.19
CA ARG A 24 8.50 -0.19 4.03
C ARG A 24 8.59 0.62 5.31
N PHE A 25 8.53 -0.02 6.46
CA PHE A 25 8.79 0.65 7.75
C PHE A 25 10.21 0.35 8.19
N ALA A 26 10.98 1.38 8.56
CA ALA A 26 12.38 1.21 8.95
C ALA A 26 12.57 0.29 10.18
N ILE A 27 11.59 0.27 11.08
CA ILE A 27 11.66 -0.44 12.36
C ILE A 27 11.09 -1.87 12.26
N LEU A 28 10.22 -2.15 11.29
CA LEU A 28 9.50 -3.42 11.18
C LEU A 28 10.04 -4.28 10.02
N ASP A 29 10.16 -5.59 10.23
CA ASP A 29 10.46 -6.54 9.15
C ASP A 29 9.21 -7.03 8.39
N ARG A 30 8.14 -6.23 8.45
CA ARG A 30 6.92 -6.40 7.68
C ARG A 30 6.70 -5.22 6.75
N ARG A 31 5.93 -5.42 5.71
CA ARG A 31 5.58 -4.42 4.70
C ARG A 31 4.07 -4.32 4.62
N LEU A 32 3.58 -3.13 4.34
CA LEU A 32 2.19 -2.94 3.99
C LEU A 32 2.08 -2.90 2.47
N LEU A 33 1.39 -3.88 1.91
CA LEU A 33 1.01 -3.92 0.51
C LEU A 33 -0.38 -3.28 0.37
N VAL A 34 -0.48 -2.34 -0.56
CA VAL A 34 -1.75 -1.73 -1.00
C VAL A 34 -1.86 -1.99 -2.49
N ASP A 35 -2.87 -2.77 -2.90
CA ASP A 35 -3.19 -3.06 -4.28
C ASP A 35 -4.59 -2.52 -4.57
N THR A 36 -4.64 -1.46 -5.35
CA THR A 36 -5.86 -0.72 -5.67
C THR A 36 -6.58 -1.25 -6.91
N ARG A 37 -6.00 -2.25 -7.58
CA ARG A 37 -6.59 -2.81 -8.79
C ARG A 37 -7.82 -3.63 -8.43
N THR A 38 -8.87 -3.46 -9.23
CA THR A 38 -10.14 -4.14 -9.06
C THR A 38 -10.54 -4.87 -10.35
N SER A 39 -11.50 -5.78 -10.23
CA SER A 39 -12.23 -6.39 -11.34
C SER A 39 -13.68 -6.61 -10.92
N GLU A 40 -14.50 -7.17 -11.82
CA GLU A 40 -15.89 -7.55 -11.50
C GLU A 40 -16.01 -8.49 -10.28
N THR A 41 -14.96 -9.26 -9.96
CA THR A 41 -15.00 -10.27 -8.90
C THR A 41 -13.94 -10.08 -7.80
N GLU A 42 -13.11 -9.05 -7.90
CA GLU A 42 -12.05 -8.76 -6.92
C GLU A 42 -12.00 -7.27 -6.60
N GLY A 43 -12.29 -6.91 -5.34
CA GLY A 43 -12.06 -5.57 -4.81
C GLY A 43 -10.57 -5.32 -4.50
N PRO A 44 -10.21 -4.12 -4.04
CA PRO A 44 -8.83 -3.78 -3.72
C PRO A 44 -8.33 -4.60 -2.52
N LEU A 45 -7.01 -4.73 -2.37
CA LEU A 45 -6.37 -5.49 -1.30
C LEU A 45 -5.42 -4.60 -0.49
N ILE A 46 -5.53 -4.66 0.83
CA ILE A 46 -4.50 -4.17 1.76
C ILE A 46 -4.05 -5.33 2.64
N ALA A 47 -2.75 -5.55 2.75
CA ALA A 47 -2.21 -6.70 3.47
C ALA A 47 -0.83 -6.44 4.07
N VAL A 48 -0.59 -7.00 5.25
CA VAL A 48 0.75 -7.06 5.84
C VAL A 48 1.47 -8.27 5.26
N VAL A 49 2.61 -8.03 4.59
CA VAL A 49 3.38 -9.06 3.88
C VAL A 49 4.83 -9.11 4.39
N PRO A 50 5.51 -10.28 4.29
CA PRO A 50 6.94 -10.34 4.55
C PRO A 50 7.73 -9.53 3.52
N LYS A 51 8.98 -9.21 3.85
CA LYS A 51 9.93 -8.63 2.90
C LYS A 51 10.18 -9.60 1.75
N ALA A 52 10.15 -9.08 0.52
CA ALA A 52 10.68 -9.78 -0.66
C ALA A 52 12.15 -9.39 -0.89
N ASN A 53 12.96 -10.36 -1.31
CA ASN A 53 14.41 -10.23 -1.49
C ASN A 53 14.78 -9.76 -2.91
N SER A 54 13.89 -9.90 -3.89
CA SER A 54 14.09 -9.40 -5.26
C SER A 54 12.84 -8.73 -5.84
N VAL A 55 12.98 -8.12 -7.02
CA VAL A 55 11.86 -7.59 -7.78
C VAL A 55 10.98 -8.73 -8.30
N GLU A 56 11.55 -9.80 -8.86
CA GLU A 56 10.77 -10.94 -9.35
C GLU A 56 9.95 -11.59 -8.23
N GLU A 57 10.53 -11.69 -7.03
CA GLU A 57 9.85 -12.25 -5.87
C GLU A 57 8.62 -11.40 -5.48
N ARG A 58 8.69 -10.07 -5.58
CA ARG A 58 7.53 -9.17 -5.33
C ARG A 58 6.39 -9.47 -6.29
N PHE A 59 6.67 -9.54 -7.59
CA PHE A 59 5.67 -9.84 -8.61
C PHE A 59 5.10 -11.26 -8.44
N LYS A 60 5.95 -12.23 -8.13
CA LYS A 60 5.52 -13.62 -7.87
C LYS A 60 4.61 -13.72 -6.66
N HIS A 61 4.94 -13.05 -5.55
CA HIS A 61 4.09 -13.01 -4.36
C HIS A 61 2.76 -12.31 -4.64
N LEU A 62 2.80 -11.17 -5.33
CA LEU A 62 1.60 -10.46 -5.73
C LEU A 62 0.69 -11.33 -6.61
N LYS A 63 1.24 -12.01 -7.62
CA LYS A 63 0.46 -12.89 -8.49
C LYS A 63 -0.16 -14.08 -7.76
N LYS A 64 0.53 -14.62 -6.75
CA LYS A 64 -0.04 -15.66 -5.88
C LYS A 64 -1.22 -15.14 -5.06
N MET A 65 -1.15 -13.91 -4.54
CA MET A 65 -2.24 -13.28 -3.79
C MET A 65 -3.39 -12.81 -4.68
N ARG A 66 -3.10 -12.41 -5.92
CA ARG A 66 -4.04 -11.83 -6.89
C ARG A 66 -4.02 -12.61 -8.21
N PRO A 67 -4.39 -13.90 -8.23
CA PRO A 67 -4.21 -14.76 -9.39
C PRO A 67 -5.10 -14.36 -10.57
N ARG A 68 -6.26 -13.74 -10.34
CA ARG A 68 -7.22 -13.36 -11.40
C ARG A 68 -6.93 -11.98 -12.02
N LEU A 69 -6.09 -11.16 -11.38
CA LEU A 69 -5.63 -9.90 -11.97
C LEU A 69 -4.37 -10.08 -12.83
N PRO A 70 -4.18 -9.27 -13.88
CA PRO A 70 -2.91 -9.21 -14.59
C PRO A 70 -1.77 -8.76 -13.65
N LEU A 71 -0.52 -8.93 -14.06
CA LEU A 71 0.59 -8.28 -13.35
C LEU A 71 0.50 -6.76 -13.58
N PRO A 72 0.81 -5.92 -12.59
CA PRO A 72 0.87 -4.48 -12.82
C PRO A 72 2.12 -4.14 -13.62
N ASP A 73 2.14 -2.99 -14.28
CA ASP A 73 3.35 -2.52 -14.97
C ASP A 73 4.48 -2.20 -13.98
N LYS A 74 4.11 -1.73 -12.77
CA LYS A 74 5.06 -1.34 -11.74
C LYS A 74 4.49 -1.52 -10.34
N ILE A 75 5.36 -1.88 -9.40
CA ILE A 75 5.08 -1.88 -7.96
C ILE A 75 5.85 -0.72 -7.33
N MET A 76 5.13 0.32 -6.89
CA MET A 76 5.69 1.47 -6.20
C MET A 76 6.13 1.09 -4.79
N SER A 77 7.18 1.75 -4.29
CA SER A 77 7.60 1.56 -2.90
C SER A 77 8.36 2.75 -2.36
N PHE A 78 7.99 3.20 -1.16
CA PHE A 78 8.77 4.15 -0.37
C PHE A 78 9.13 3.54 0.99
N MET A 79 10.08 4.18 1.68
CA MET A 79 10.44 3.85 3.05
C MET A 79 9.91 4.93 3.97
N TRP A 80 9.09 4.55 4.95
CA TRP A 80 8.73 5.42 6.06
C TRP A 80 9.82 5.34 7.14
N PRO A 81 10.54 6.45 7.42
CA PRO A 81 11.72 6.44 8.28
C PRO A 81 11.39 6.60 9.77
N ARG A 82 10.11 6.76 10.12
CA ARG A 82 9.66 7.03 11.49
C ARG A 82 8.73 5.91 11.99
N GLN A 83 8.20 6.10 13.19
CA GLN A 83 7.31 5.16 13.89
C GLN A 83 5.92 5.13 13.23
N MET A 84 5.13 4.07 13.46
CA MET A 84 3.80 3.93 12.86
C MET A 84 2.84 5.05 13.30
N GLU A 85 2.97 5.52 14.54
CA GLU A 85 2.17 6.60 15.11
C GLU A 85 2.32 7.88 14.27
N THR A 86 3.54 8.18 13.85
CA THR A 86 3.81 9.34 12.97
C THR A 86 3.29 9.12 11.55
N PHE A 87 3.22 7.88 11.07
CA PHE A 87 2.61 7.57 9.78
C PHE A 87 1.12 7.87 9.81
N ARG A 88 0.42 7.50 10.89
CA ARG A 88 -0.98 7.87 11.09
C ARG A 88 -1.16 9.38 11.23
N ALA A 89 -0.36 10.03 12.08
CA ALA A 89 -0.41 11.48 12.28
C ALA A 89 -0.13 12.30 11.00
N SER A 90 0.58 11.72 10.02
CA SER A 90 0.84 12.39 8.74
C SER A 90 -0.38 12.50 7.81
N GLY A 91 -1.50 11.81 8.11
CA GLY A 91 -2.69 11.76 7.25
C GLY A 91 -2.56 10.82 6.03
N LEU A 92 -1.37 10.25 5.79
CA LEU A 92 -1.17 9.28 4.70
C LEU A 92 -2.01 8.00 4.90
N TRP A 93 -2.23 7.59 6.15
CA TRP A 93 -3.08 6.45 6.45
C TRP A 93 -4.54 6.70 6.06
N ASP A 94 -5.11 7.83 6.48
CA ASP A 94 -6.50 8.21 6.17
C ASP A 94 -6.72 8.29 4.66
N LYS A 95 -5.69 8.71 3.92
CA LYS A 95 -5.69 8.75 2.47
C LYS A 95 -5.71 7.36 1.83
N ILE A 96 -4.93 6.42 2.36
CA ILE A 96 -4.97 5.02 1.94
C ILE A 96 -6.35 4.45 2.23
N GLU A 97 -6.86 4.61 3.47
CA GLU A 97 -8.18 4.11 3.86
C GLU A 97 -9.28 4.67 2.96
N GLY A 98 -9.32 5.99 2.76
CA GLY A 98 -10.28 6.64 1.87
C GLY A 98 -10.22 6.11 0.44
N ARG A 99 -9.02 5.88 -0.09
CA ARG A 99 -8.85 5.27 -1.41
C ARG A 99 -9.36 3.83 -1.44
N MET A 100 -9.04 3.02 -0.44
CA MET A 100 -9.51 1.62 -0.34
C MET A 100 -11.04 1.56 -0.26
N VAL A 101 -11.66 2.42 0.54
CA VAL A 101 -13.13 2.51 0.66
C VAL A 101 -13.77 2.99 -0.63
N SER A 102 -13.19 3.99 -1.31
CA SER A 102 -13.72 4.48 -2.59
C SER A 102 -13.74 3.40 -3.69
N LEU A 103 -12.82 2.44 -3.65
CA LEU A 103 -12.67 1.37 -4.63
C LEU A 103 -13.39 0.08 -4.24
N GLY A 104 -13.46 -0.22 -2.94
CA GLY A 104 -13.95 -1.48 -2.40
C GLY A 104 -15.23 -1.39 -1.58
N GLY A 105 -15.77 -0.20 -1.36
CA GLY A 105 -16.96 0.05 -0.53
C GLY A 105 -16.68 0.02 0.98
N GLU A 106 -17.74 0.18 1.77
CA GLU A 106 -17.66 0.33 3.24
C GLU A 106 -17.01 -0.86 3.96
N GLN A 107 -17.09 -2.06 3.38
CA GLN A 107 -16.41 -3.25 3.92
C GLN A 107 -14.90 -3.06 4.11
N MET A 108 -14.28 -2.15 3.34
CA MET A 108 -12.86 -1.85 3.47
C MET A 108 -12.53 -1.11 4.77
N LEU A 109 -13.49 -0.43 5.41
CA LEU A 109 -13.28 0.16 6.74
C LEU A 109 -12.93 -0.91 7.77
N GLY A 110 -13.55 -2.10 7.70
CA GLY A 110 -13.25 -3.20 8.60
C GLY A 110 -11.83 -3.77 8.38
N VAL A 111 -11.41 -3.83 7.12
CA VAL A 111 -10.08 -4.33 6.74
C VAL A 111 -8.98 -3.33 7.14
N CYS A 112 -9.23 -2.03 7.00
CA CYS A 112 -8.30 -0.97 7.39
C CYS A 112 -8.25 -0.73 8.91
N LYS A 113 -9.22 -1.14 9.72
CA LYS A 113 -9.15 -0.95 11.19
C LYS A 113 -8.18 -1.92 11.91
N GLY A 114 -7.64 -2.92 11.19
CA GLY A 114 -6.77 -3.98 11.73
C GLY A 114 -5.31 -3.60 11.95
#